data_AF-A0A1I9LPT8-F1
#
_entry.id   AF-A0A1I9LPT8-F1
#
_cell.length_a   1.000
_cell.length_b   1.000
_cell.length_c   1.000
_cell.angle_alpha   90.00
_cell.angle_beta   90.00
_cell.angle_gamma   90.00
#
_symmetry.space_group_name_H-M   'P 1'
#
loop_
_entity.id
_entity.type
_entity.pdbx_description
1 polymer ?
#
loop_
_entity_poly.entity_id
_entity_poly.type
_entity_poly.pdbx_seq_one_letter_code
_entity_poly.pdbx_strand_id
1 'polypeptide(L)'
;MKVLKNEKHQGYSPVLSQISDNQIHGDYKESFFIGIEGSNDTPFCRANIWPNPDVLSGWQATMEKYHQEALRVCKAIARVLALALNVDGDYFDTPEMLGNPLTFMRLLHYEGMSDPSKGIYGCGPHSDFGMMTLLGTDSVMGLQICKDRDVKPRKWEYILSIKGAYIVNIGDLLERWSNGIFK
;
A
#
# COMPACT_ATOMS: atom_id res chain seq x y z
N MET A 1 -5.57 -20.05 13.58
CA MET A 1 -5.69 -18.61 13.89
C MET A 1 -7.10 -18.17 13.48
N LYS A 2 -7.90 -17.59 14.37
CA LYS A 2 -9.27 -17.13 14.02
C LYS A 2 -9.14 -16.00 13.00
N VAL A 3 -9.96 -16.01 11.94
CA VAL A 3 -9.97 -14.93 10.94
C VAL A 3 -10.29 -13.62 11.66
N LEU A 4 -9.31 -12.72 11.76
CA LEU A 4 -9.48 -11.40 12.36
C LEU A 4 -9.93 -10.43 11.29
N LYS A 5 -11.13 -10.62 10.71
CA LYS A 5 -11.63 -9.76 9.63
C LYS A 5 -13.00 -9.20 10.01
N ASN A 6 -13.15 -7.88 9.96
CA ASN A 6 -14.47 -7.25 10.04
C ASN A 6 -15.15 -7.17 8.66
N GLU A 7 -16.42 -6.79 8.64
CA GLU A 7 -17.23 -6.63 7.43
C GLU A 7 -16.64 -5.65 6.40
N LYS A 8 -15.63 -4.85 6.78
CA LYS A 8 -14.93 -3.90 5.92
C LYS A 8 -13.43 -4.20 5.75
N HIS A 9 -13.04 -5.46 5.90
CA HIS A 9 -11.71 -5.98 5.55
C HIS A 9 -10.54 -5.50 6.42
N GLN A 10 -10.77 -4.88 7.60
CA GLN A 10 -9.68 -4.61 8.56
C GLN A 10 -9.24 -5.90 9.26
N GLY A 11 -7.94 -5.97 9.57
CA GLY A 11 -7.29 -7.10 10.20
C GLY A 11 -6.81 -8.15 9.19
N TYR A 12 -6.79 -9.42 9.61
CA TYR A 12 -6.19 -10.53 8.87
C TYR A 12 -7.04 -11.04 7.71
N SER A 13 -6.42 -11.19 6.55
CA SER A 13 -6.97 -11.86 5.37
C SER A 13 -6.05 -13.01 4.96
N PRO A 14 -6.57 -14.26 4.86
CA PRO A 14 -5.75 -15.42 4.53
C PRO A 14 -5.31 -15.44 3.06
N VAL A 15 -4.37 -16.32 2.73
CA VAL A 15 -3.95 -16.62 1.35
C VAL A 15 -5.16 -16.92 0.47
N LEU A 16 -5.10 -16.49 -0.80
CA LEU A 16 -6.14 -16.64 -1.82
C LEU A 16 -7.42 -15.82 -1.59
N SER A 17 -7.49 -15.00 -0.52
CA SER A 17 -8.70 -14.25 -0.20
C SER A 17 -8.93 -12.99 -1.06
N GLN A 18 -7.89 -12.50 -1.73
CA GLN A 18 -7.97 -11.37 -2.67
C GLN A 18 -7.85 -11.92 -4.09
N ILE A 19 -8.79 -11.57 -4.97
CA ILE A 19 -8.75 -11.95 -6.38
C ILE A 19 -8.40 -10.69 -7.18
N SER A 20 -7.18 -10.61 -7.70
CA SER A 20 -6.80 -9.60 -8.67
C SER A 20 -7.21 -10.02 -10.09
N ASP A 21 -7.32 -9.05 -10.99
CA ASP A 21 -7.59 -9.32 -12.40
C ASP A 21 -6.51 -10.26 -12.98
N ASN A 22 -6.95 -11.27 -13.74
CA ASN A 22 -6.12 -12.33 -14.35
C ASN A 22 -5.57 -13.41 -13.40
N GLN A 23 -6.08 -13.48 -12.16
CA GLN A 23 -5.74 -14.53 -11.20
C GLN A 23 -6.78 -15.67 -11.21
N ILE A 24 -6.34 -16.93 -11.28
CA ILE A 24 -7.26 -18.09 -11.32
C ILE A 24 -7.75 -18.48 -9.90
N HIS A 25 -6.88 -18.43 -8.90
CA HIS A 25 -7.16 -19.00 -7.57
C HIS A 25 -7.20 -17.98 -6.42
N GLY A 26 -6.92 -16.71 -6.69
CA GLY A 26 -6.66 -15.69 -5.65
C GLY A 26 -5.16 -15.50 -5.38
N ASP A 27 -4.79 -14.33 -4.85
CA ASP A 27 -3.42 -13.89 -4.56
C ASP A 27 -2.72 -14.82 -3.57
N TYR A 28 -1.50 -15.25 -3.90
CA TYR A 28 -0.66 -16.09 -3.04
C TYR A 28 0.02 -15.26 -1.94
N LYS A 29 -0.79 -14.56 -1.15
CA LYS A 29 -0.35 -13.74 -0.02
C LYS A 29 -1.39 -13.74 1.09
N GLU A 30 -0.95 -13.81 2.33
CA GLU A 30 -1.74 -13.37 3.46
C GLU A 30 -1.49 -11.88 3.71
N SER A 31 -2.44 -11.22 4.36
CA SER A 31 -2.29 -9.80 4.67
C SER A 31 -2.93 -9.41 5.98
N PHE A 32 -2.43 -8.32 6.57
CA PHE A 32 -3.05 -7.67 7.70
C PHE A 32 -3.25 -6.19 7.38
N PHE A 33 -4.51 -5.74 7.45
CA PHE A 33 -4.91 -4.38 7.10
C PHE A 33 -5.16 -3.54 8.34
N ILE A 34 -4.50 -2.39 8.42
CA ILE A 34 -4.65 -1.40 9.49
C ILE A 34 -5.05 -0.08 8.83
N GLY A 35 -6.26 0.39 9.12
CA GLY A 35 -6.75 1.68 8.63
C GLY A 35 -6.60 2.79 9.67
N ILE A 36 -7.08 3.99 9.32
CA ILE A 36 -7.25 5.07 10.30
C ILE A 36 -8.43 4.75 11.21
N GLU A 37 -8.19 4.86 12.51
CA GLU A 37 -9.25 4.86 13.51
C GLU A 37 -9.92 6.24 13.56
N GLY A 38 -11.24 6.24 13.52
CA GLY A 38 -12.04 7.45 13.60
C GLY A 38 -13.46 7.10 14.00
N SER A 39 -14.33 8.10 14.11
CA SER A 39 -15.75 7.84 14.40
C SER A 39 -16.34 6.93 13.32
N ASN A 40 -17.26 6.05 13.72
CA ASN A 40 -18.00 5.21 12.77
C ASN A 40 -18.85 6.04 11.78
N ASP A 41 -19.04 7.33 12.02
CA ASP A 41 -19.74 8.24 11.13
C ASP A 41 -18.87 8.74 9.98
N THR A 42 -17.54 8.63 10.11
CA THR A 42 -16.61 8.99 9.03
C THR A 42 -16.52 7.83 8.03
N PRO A 43 -16.74 8.06 6.71
CA PRO A 43 -16.54 7.05 5.69
C PRO A 43 -15.11 6.48 5.74
N PHE A 44 -14.98 5.16 5.58
CA PHE A 44 -13.71 4.42 5.59
C PHE A 44 -12.93 4.36 6.92
N CYS A 45 -13.32 5.11 7.96
CA CYS A 45 -12.72 5.01 9.29
C CYS A 45 -13.52 4.06 10.19
N ARG A 46 -12.87 3.04 10.76
CA ARG A 46 -13.46 2.09 11.71
C ARG A 46 -12.38 1.61 12.68
N ALA A 47 -12.80 1.13 13.85
CA ALA A 47 -11.89 0.57 14.85
C ALA A 47 -11.12 -0.62 14.27
N ASN A 48 -9.78 -0.58 14.33
CA ASN A 48 -8.95 -1.68 13.85
C ASN A 48 -9.16 -2.91 14.74
N ILE A 49 -8.95 -4.09 14.15
CA ILE A 49 -8.86 -5.33 14.90
C ILE A 49 -7.38 -5.56 15.19
N TRP A 50 -7.03 -5.67 16.47
CA TRP A 50 -5.67 -5.94 16.91
C TRP A 50 -5.53 -7.40 17.38
N PRO A 51 -4.37 -8.05 17.16
CA PRO A 51 -4.07 -9.34 17.77
C PRO A 51 -4.15 -9.26 19.30
N ASN A 52 -4.40 -10.40 19.96
CA ASN A 52 -4.38 -10.45 21.42
C ASN A 52 -3.01 -9.98 21.94
N PRO A 53 -2.94 -8.97 22.83
CA PRO A 53 -1.69 -8.51 23.45
C PRO A 53 -0.89 -9.61 24.16
N ASP A 54 -1.53 -10.66 24.65
CA ASP A 54 -0.86 -11.82 25.27
C ASP A 54 -0.08 -12.66 24.24
N VAL A 55 -0.47 -12.59 22.96
CA VAL A 55 0.19 -13.31 21.85
C VAL A 55 1.24 -12.42 21.17
N LEU A 56 0.93 -11.14 20.97
CA LEU A 56 1.79 -10.16 20.31
C LEU A 56 1.86 -8.87 21.13
N SER A 57 2.58 -8.92 22.25
CA SER A 57 2.72 -7.78 23.16
C SER A 57 3.39 -6.59 22.49
N GLY A 58 2.83 -5.39 22.68
CA GLY A 58 3.35 -4.14 22.14
C GLY A 58 3.17 -3.94 20.62
N TRP A 59 2.53 -4.88 19.92
CA TRP A 59 2.40 -4.84 18.47
C TRP A 59 1.55 -3.66 17.98
N GLN A 60 0.40 -3.41 18.60
CA GLN A 60 -0.45 -2.26 18.28
C GLN A 60 0.32 -0.94 18.36
N ALA A 61 0.93 -0.66 19.52
CA ALA A 61 1.69 0.58 19.74
C ALA A 61 2.86 0.72 18.75
N THR A 62 3.50 -0.40 18.38
CA THR A 62 4.57 -0.41 17.37
C THR A 62 4.04 -0.04 15.98
N MET A 63 2.91 -0.62 15.57
CA MET A 63 2.30 -0.36 14.27
C MET A 63 1.75 1.06 14.15
N GLU A 64 1.14 1.58 15.21
CA GLU A 64 0.66 2.97 15.28
C GLU A 64 1.83 3.95 15.17
N LYS A 65 2.92 3.72 15.92
CA LYS A 65 4.12 4.55 15.83
C LYS A 65 4.75 4.51 14.44
N TYR A 66 4.85 3.31 13.85
CA TYR A 66 5.38 3.15 12.51
C TYR A 66 4.52 3.89 11.46
N HIS A 67 3.20 3.78 11.57
CA HIS A 67 2.26 4.51 10.69
C HIS A 67 2.45 6.03 10.78
N GLN A 68 2.61 6.58 11.99
CA GLN A 68 2.87 8.01 12.19
C GLN A 68 4.19 8.46 11.53
N GLU A 69 5.27 7.70 11.70
CA GLU A 69 6.56 8.02 11.08
C GLU A 69 6.54 7.86 9.56
N ALA A 70 5.88 6.83 9.03
CA ALA A 70 5.69 6.65 7.60
C ALA A 70 4.87 7.80 7.00
N LEU A 71 3.80 8.23 7.67
CA LEU A 71 3.00 9.38 7.23
C LEU A 71 3.82 10.67 7.21
N ARG A 72 4.71 10.88 8.20
CA ARG A 72 5.64 12.02 8.21
C ARG A 72 6.54 12.02 6.98
N VAL A 73 7.04 10.84 6.57
CA VAL A 73 7.84 10.68 5.34
C VAL A 73 7.00 10.94 4.09
N CYS A 74 5.78 10.40 3.99
CA CYS A 74 4.86 10.69 2.88
C CYS A 74 4.61 12.19 2.73
N LYS A 75 4.36 12.92 3.83
CA LYS A 75 4.15 14.38 3.80
C LYS A 75 5.40 15.10 3.32
N ALA A 76 6.59 14.70 3.75
CA ALA A 76 7.84 15.28 3.24
C ALA A 76 8.02 15.07 1.73
N ILE A 77 7.72 13.87 1.23
CA ILE A 77 7.75 13.57 -0.22
C ILE A 77 6.70 14.38 -0.97
N ALA A 78 5.49 14.51 -0.43
CA ALA A 78 4.42 15.30 -1.02
C ALA A 78 4.84 16.76 -1.25
N ARG A 79 5.56 17.38 -0.30
CA ARG A 79 6.10 18.73 -0.47
C ARG A 79 7.10 18.83 -1.63
N VAL A 80 7.95 17.82 -1.80
CA VAL A 80 8.89 17.76 -2.94
C VAL A 80 8.13 17.62 -4.26
N LEU A 81 7.10 16.79 -4.30
CA LEU A 81 6.24 16.63 -5.48
C LEU A 81 5.47 17.90 -5.82
N ALA A 82 5.01 18.66 -4.82
CA ALA A 82 4.35 19.95 -5.00
C ALA A 82 5.30 20.95 -5.69
N LEU A 83 6.53 21.07 -5.22
CA LEU A 83 7.54 21.91 -5.86
C LEU A 83 7.85 21.46 -7.29
N ALA A 84 7.91 20.15 -7.54
CA ALA A 84 8.12 19.61 -8.89
C ALA A 84 6.94 19.89 -9.85
N LEU A 85 5.73 20.07 -9.32
CA LEU A 85 4.55 20.53 -10.07
C LEU A 85 4.46 22.05 -10.20
N ASN A 86 5.45 22.79 -9.70
CA ASN A 86 5.50 24.24 -9.71
C ASN A 86 4.29 24.89 -8.99
N VAL A 87 3.86 24.26 -7.89
CA VAL A 87 2.91 24.83 -6.92
C VAL A 87 3.62 25.04 -5.58
N ASP A 88 2.94 25.69 -4.63
CA ASP A 88 3.49 25.95 -3.31
C ASP A 88 3.89 24.65 -2.59
N GLY A 89 5.01 24.65 -1.89
CA GLY A 89 5.56 23.44 -1.27
C GLY A 89 4.65 22.81 -0.23
N ASP A 90 3.75 23.59 0.38
CA ASP A 90 2.74 23.16 1.34
C ASP A 90 1.35 22.94 0.70
N TYR A 91 1.23 22.97 -0.63
CA TYR A 91 -0.03 22.81 -1.35
C TYR A 91 -0.81 21.55 -0.93
N PHE A 92 -0.11 20.43 -0.70
CA PHE A 92 -0.74 19.19 -0.25
C PHE A 92 -1.00 19.13 1.25
N ASP A 93 -0.47 20.04 2.07
CA ASP A 93 -0.69 20.03 3.52
C ASP A 93 -2.05 20.65 3.93
N THR A 94 -2.79 21.20 2.97
CA THR A 94 -4.10 21.82 3.20
C THR A 94 -5.13 20.80 3.72
N PRO A 95 -6.13 21.23 4.52
CA PRO A 95 -7.21 20.36 5.02
C PRO A 95 -7.93 19.58 3.92
N GLU A 96 -8.08 20.17 2.74
CA GLU A 96 -8.76 19.60 1.57
C GLU A 96 -7.93 18.48 0.90
N MET A 97 -6.62 18.44 1.15
CA MET A 97 -5.67 17.51 0.53
C MET A 97 -5.16 16.47 1.55
N LEU A 98 -3.95 16.62 2.09
CA LEU A 98 -3.33 15.72 3.07
C LEU A 98 -3.31 16.28 4.50
N GLY A 99 -4.10 17.32 4.78
CA GLY A 99 -4.32 17.80 6.14
C GLY A 99 -4.93 16.70 7.02
N ASN A 100 -5.94 15.98 6.49
CA ASN A 100 -6.59 14.82 7.13
C ASN A 100 -6.63 13.61 6.17
N PRO A 101 -5.47 13.01 5.84
CA PRO A 101 -5.39 12.05 4.75
C PRO A 101 -5.99 10.71 5.17
N LEU A 102 -6.78 10.09 4.28
CA LEU A 102 -7.18 8.69 4.44
C LEU A 102 -6.00 7.78 4.07
N THR A 103 -5.39 7.18 5.08
CA THR A 103 -4.24 6.29 4.91
C THR A 103 -4.51 4.93 5.52
N PHE A 104 -3.78 3.93 5.05
CA PHE A 104 -3.81 2.59 5.60
C PHE A 104 -2.43 1.95 5.46
N MET A 105 -2.16 0.99 6.32
CA MET A 105 -0.98 0.14 6.26
C MET A 105 -1.44 -1.28 5.94
N ARG A 106 -0.73 -1.92 5.01
CA ARG A 106 -0.94 -3.32 4.67
C ARG A 106 0.35 -4.09 4.92
N LEU A 107 0.31 -5.01 5.86
CA LEU A 107 1.37 -5.98 6.08
C LEU A 107 1.10 -7.17 5.16
N LEU A 108 2.12 -7.66 4.48
CA LEU A 108 2.02 -8.72 3.48
C LEU A 108 3.03 -9.81 3.81
N HIS A 109 2.59 -11.05 3.72
CA HIS A 109 3.47 -12.21 3.70
C HIS A 109 3.06 -13.08 2.51
N TYR A 110 4.02 -13.34 1.63
CA TYR A 110 3.81 -14.09 0.39
C TYR A 110 4.16 -15.56 0.63
N GLU A 111 3.24 -16.45 0.29
CA GLU A 111 3.46 -17.89 0.41
C GLU A 111 3.64 -18.53 -0.98
N GLY A 112 4.57 -19.50 -1.08
CA GLY A 112 4.76 -20.29 -2.30
C GLY A 112 5.55 -19.59 -3.41
N MET A 113 5.44 -20.12 -4.63
CA MET A 113 6.14 -19.60 -5.81
C MET A 113 5.17 -18.85 -6.73
N SER A 114 5.56 -17.66 -7.18
CA SER A 114 4.89 -16.99 -8.28
C SER A 114 5.35 -17.60 -9.61
N ASP A 115 4.40 -17.99 -10.45
CA ASP A 115 4.63 -18.44 -11.83
C ASP A 115 3.62 -17.74 -12.77
N PRO A 116 3.95 -16.52 -13.24
CA PRO A 116 3.09 -15.76 -14.14
C PRO A 116 2.72 -16.52 -15.42
N SER A 117 3.58 -17.43 -15.90
CA SER A 117 3.30 -18.23 -17.11
C SER A 117 2.11 -19.18 -16.94
N LYS A 118 1.80 -19.53 -15.69
CA LYS A 118 0.65 -20.36 -15.29
C LYS A 118 -0.48 -19.55 -14.66
N GLY A 119 -0.40 -18.22 -14.71
CA GLY A 119 -1.37 -17.33 -14.05
C GLY A 119 -1.31 -17.36 -12.52
N ILE A 120 -0.17 -17.75 -11.94
CA ILE A 120 0.07 -17.82 -10.50
C ILE A 120 0.85 -16.58 -10.08
N TYR A 121 0.20 -15.65 -9.39
CA TYR A 121 0.85 -14.44 -8.88
C TYR A 121 0.82 -14.39 -7.36
N GLY A 122 1.93 -13.93 -6.76
CA GLY A 122 1.89 -13.49 -5.36
C GLY A 122 0.89 -12.35 -5.17
N CYS A 123 0.94 -11.38 -6.07
CA CYS A 123 -0.08 -10.34 -6.26
C CYS A 123 -0.16 -10.05 -7.75
N GLY A 124 -1.36 -10.12 -8.34
CA GLY A 124 -1.51 -9.83 -9.78
C GLY A 124 -1.19 -8.38 -10.16
N PRO A 125 -1.02 -8.09 -11.46
CA PRO A 125 -0.79 -6.74 -11.97
C PRO A 125 -1.88 -5.75 -11.54
N HIS A 126 -1.50 -4.63 -10.94
CA HIS A 126 -2.43 -3.58 -10.50
C HIS A 126 -1.72 -2.21 -10.39
N SER A 127 -2.50 -1.17 -10.12
CA SER A 127 -2.05 0.12 -9.63
C SER A 127 -2.70 0.42 -8.28
N ASP A 128 -2.06 1.30 -7.50
CA ASP A 128 -2.59 1.76 -6.22
C ASP A 128 -3.48 2.98 -6.43
N PHE A 129 -4.66 2.99 -5.83
CA PHE A 129 -5.64 4.08 -5.99
C PHE A 129 -5.26 5.40 -5.29
N GLY A 130 -4.30 5.37 -4.36
CA GLY A 130 -3.93 6.52 -3.52
C GLY A 130 -3.06 7.56 -4.23
N MET A 131 -2.50 8.50 -3.46
CA MET A 131 -1.54 9.47 -3.99
C MET A 131 -0.16 8.84 -4.22
N MET A 132 0.32 8.09 -3.23
CA MET A 132 1.61 7.39 -3.27
C MET A 132 1.61 6.23 -2.27
N THR A 133 2.55 5.31 -2.46
CA THR A 133 2.80 4.19 -1.54
C THR A 133 4.25 4.20 -1.10
N LEU A 134 4.48 4.06 0.21
CA LEU A 134 5.78 3.73 0.80
C LEU A 134 5.85 2.22 1.00
N LEU A 135 6.74 1.55 0.28
CA LEU A 135 6.91 0.10 0.36
C LEU A 135 8.23 -0.26 1.04
N GLY A 136 8.12 -0.79 2.25
CA GLY A 136 9.21 -1.48 2.94
C GLY A 136 9.28 -2.93 2.47
N THR A 137 10.49 -3.45 2.24
CA THR A 137 10.71 -4.84 1.78
C THR A 137 11.71 -5.55 2.68
N ASP A 138 11.63 -6.87 2.75
CA ASP A 138 12.54 -7.74 3.49
C ASP A 138 13.79 -8.14 2.70
N SER A 139 14.02 -7.50 1.55
CA SER A 139 15.08 -7.82 0.57
C SER A 139 14.88 -9.11 -0.23
N VAL A 140 13.78 -9.84 -0.05
CA VAL A 140 13.44 -10.97 -0.92
C VAL A 140 13.00 -10.43 -2.28
N MET A 141 13.60 -10.96 -3.35
CA MET A 141 13.28 -10.56 -4.73
C MET A 141 11.87 -11.05 -5.11
N GLY A 142 11.06 -10.16 -5.66
CA GLY A 142 9.71 -10.52 -6.12
C GLY A 142 8.93 -9.38 -6.75
N LEU A 143 9.21 -8.12 -6.36
CA LEU A 143 8.54 -6.96 -6.94
C LEU A 143 8.99 -6.72 -8.39
N GLN A 144 8.01 -6.57 -9.27
CA GLN A 144 8.20 -6.09 -10.64
C GLN A 144 7.32 -4.87 -10.88
N ILE A 145 7.81 -3.93 -11.68
CA ILE A 145 7.03 -2.77 -12.14
C ILE A 145 6.91 -2.75 -13.66
N CYS A 146 5.77 -2.27 -14.14
CA CYS A 146 5.54 -1.98 -15.56
C CYS A 146 5.52 -0.46 -15.74
N LYS A 147 6.68 0.11 -16.10
CA LYS A 147 6.84 1.57 -16.26
C LYS A 147 5.95 2.14 -17.35
N ASP A 148 5.87 1.45 -18.48
CA ASP A 148 5.04 1.85 -19.59
C ASP A 148 3.92 0.83 -19.84
N ARG A 149 2.75 1.15 -19.27
CA ARG A 149 1.55 0.31 -19.33
C ARG A 149 0.94 0.25 -20.74
N ASP A 150 1.31 1.20 -21.61
CA ASP A 150 0.75 1.38 -22.95
C ASP A 150 1.52 0.60 -24.02
N VAL A 151 2.77 0.23 -23.74
CA VAL A 151 3.60 -0.60 -24.63
C VAL A 151 3.08 -2.03 -24.68
N LYS A 152 3.03 -2.58 -25.90
CA LYS A 152 2.66 -3.97 -26.17
C LYS A 152 3.81 -4.71 -26.86
N PRO A 153 4.33 -5.81 -26.29
CA PRO A 153 3.97 -6.39 -24.98
C PRO A 153 4.43 -5.51 -23.81
N ARG A 154 3.68 -5.54 -22.69
CA ARG A 154 4.08 -4.86 -21.45
C ARG A 154 5.46 -5.34 -21.02
N LYS A 155 6.32 -4.41 -20.60
CA LYS A 155 7.66 -4.72 -20.10
C LYS A 155 7.69 -4.61 -18.58
N TRP A 156 7.98 -5.73 -17.92
CA TRP A 156 8.12 -5.82 -16.47
C TRP A 156 9.59 -5.81 -16.07
N GLU A 157 9.94 -4.98 -15.08
CA GLU A 157 11.30 -4.83 -14.58
C GLU A 157 11.35 -5.16 -13.10
N TYR A 158 12.30 -6.01 -12.69
CA TYR A 158 12.53 -6.28 -11.28
C TYR A 158 13.04 -5.03 -10.56
N ILE A 159 12.53 -4.82 -9.36
CA ILE A 159 13.01 -3.77 -8.47
C ILE A 159 13.85 -4.40 -7.37
N LEU A 160 15.13 -4.02 -7.34
CA LEU A 160 16.04 -4.44 -6.30
C LEU A 160 15.71 -3.70 -5.00
N SER A 161 15.67 -4.44 -3.91
CA SER A 161 15.60 -3.86 -2.58
C SER A 161 16.96 -3.24 -2.21
N ILE A 162 16.91 -2.05 -1.60
CA ILE A 162 18.08 -1.41 -1.01
C ILE A 162 17.87 -1.39 0.50
N LYS A 163 18.78 -2.01 1.24
CA LYS A 163 18.71 -2.09 2.70
C LYS A 163 18.61 -0.68 3.31
N GLY A 164 17.57 -0.45 4.12
CA GLY A 164 17.33 0.82 4.79
C GLY A 164 16.61 1.87 3.93
N ALA A 165 16.18 1.53 2.72
CA ALA A 165 15.41 2.40 1.85
C ALA A 165 13.96 1.93 1.71
N TYR A 166 13.06 2.88 1.43
CA TYR A 166 11.72 2.61 0.94
C TYR A 166 11.68 2.68 -0.58
N ILE A 167 10.92 1.80 -1.19
CA ILE A 167 10.47 1.98 -2.57
C ILE A 167 9.25 2.89 -2.53
N VAL A 168 9.19 3.88 -3.42
CA VAL A 168 8.06 4.81 -3.53
C VAL A 168 7.47 4.68 -4.92
N ASN A 169 6.17 4.38 -5.00
CA ASN A 169 5.41 4.47 -6.24
C ASN A 169 4.32 5.52 -6.16
N ILE A 170 4.02 6.10 -7.31
CA ILE A 170 2.90 7.02 -7.50
C ILE A 170 1.62 6.21 -7.70
N GLY A 171 0.53 6.70 -7.12
CA GLY A 171 -0.79 6.11 -7.29
C GLY A 171 -1.68 6.94 -8.20
N ASP A 172 -2.82 6.36 -8.57
CA ASP A 172 -3.74 6.86 -9.58
C ASP A 172 -4.29 8.26 -9.23
N LEU A 173 -4.38 8.61 -7.94
CA LEU A 173 -4.86 9.92 -7.51
C LEU A 173 -3.88 11.04 -7.90
N LEU A 174 -2.58 10.83 -7.69
CA LEU A 174 -1.58 11.84 -8.08
C LEU A 174 -1.36 11.86 -9.59
N GLU A 175 -1.41 10.71 -10.27
CA GLU A 175 -1.41 10.67 -11.73
C GLU A 175 -2.52 11.58 -12.27
N ARG A 176 -3.74 11.45 -11.73
CA ARG A 176 -4.87 12.31 -12.10
C ARG A 176 -4.65 13.78 -11.73
N TRP A 177 -4.24 14.09 -10.51
CA TRP A 177 -4.03 15.47 -10.06
C TRP A 177 -2.93 16.19 -10.83
N SER A 178 -1.88 15.46 -11.21
CA SER A 178 -0.76 15.96 -11.99
C SER A 178 -1.01 15.93 -13.50
N ASN A 179 -2.21 15.50 -13.94
CA ASN A 179 -2.57 15.33 -15.34
C ASN A 179 -1.55 14.47 -16.12
N GLY A 180 -1.08 13.38 -15.50
CA GLY A 180 -0.16 12.42 -16.11
C GLY A 180 1.32 12.81 -16.08
N ILE A 181 1.71 13.90 -15.42
CA ILE A 181 3.13 14.27 -15.24
C ILE A 181 3.85 13.19 -14.42
N PHE A 182 3.19 12.63 -13.41
CA PHE A 182 3.67 11.50 -12.63
C PHE A 182 2.87 10.23 -12.94
N LYS A 183 3.56 9.11 -13.24
CA LYS A 183 3.01 7.79 -13.58
C LYS A 183 3.99 6.68 -13.15
#